data_AF-A0A2V9CG48-F1
#
_entry.id   AF-A0A2V9CG48-F1
#
_cell.length_a   1.000
_cell.length_b   1.000
_cell.length_c   1.000
_cell.angle_alpha   90.00
_cell.angle_beta   90.00
_cell.angle_gamma   90.00
#
_symmetry.space_group_name_H-M   'P 1'
#
loop_
_entity.id
_entity.type
_entity.pdbx_description
1 polymer ?
#
loop_
_entity_poly.entity_id
_entity_poly.type
_entity_poly.pdbx_seq_one_letter_code
_entity_poly.pdbx_strand_id
1 'polypeptide(L)' 'GPAAQILDRTDVREFAFTNSIPLSPEVKTDRVRILSAAPLLARAMRNIHLNESVSTLFT' A
#
# COMPACT_ATOMS: atom_id res chain seq x y z
N GLY A 1 16.50 -9.68 1.52
CA GLY A 1 16.33 -10.51 0.30
C GLY A 1 16.67 -9.70 -0.95
N PRO A 2 16.47 -10.22 -2.17
CA PRO A 2 16.89 -9.55 -3.42
C PRO A 2 15.98 -8.38 -3.85
N ALA A 3 15.04 -7.95 -3.01
CA ALA A 3 14.03 -6.95 -3.35
C ALA A 3 14.63 -5.62 -3.81
N ALA A 4 15.71 -5.12 -3.17
CA ALA A 4 16.38 -3.89 -3.57
C ALA A 4 16.88 -3.95 -5.03
N GLN A 5 17.49 -5.07 -5.43
CA GLN A 5 17.98 -5.28 -6.80
C GLN A 5 16.84 -5.31 -7.83
N ILE A 6 15.67 -5.83 -7.44
CA ILE A 6 14.47 -5.84 -8.28
C ILE A 6 13.93 -4.42 -8.47
N LEU A 7 13.93 -3.61 -7.41
CA LEU A 7 13.42 -2.24 -7.43
C LEU A 7 14.31 -1.27 -8.24
N ASP A 8 15.57 -1.61 -8.46
CA ASP A 8 16.52 -0.81 -9.25
C ASP A 8 16.44 -1.04 -10.76
N ARG A 9 15.63 -2.01 -11.20
CA ARG A 9 15.39 -2.30 -12.61
C ARG A 9 14.95 -1.06 -13.39
N THR A 10 15.63 -0.80 -14.51
CA THR A 10 15.38 0.38 -15.36
C THR A 10 14.27 0.17 -16.39
N ASP A 11 13.89 -1.08 -16.64
CA ASP A 11 12.79 -1.44 -17.53
C ASP A 11 11.40 -1.32 -16.87
N VAL A 12 11.36 -1.01 -15.57
CA VAL A 12 10.12 -0.71 -14.83
C VAL A 12 10.05 0.79 -14.56
N ARG A 13 8.92 1.40 -14.93
CA ARG A 13 8.68 2.84 -14.72
C ARG A 13 8.51 3.21 -13.24
N GLU A 14 7.66 2.47 -12.53
CA GLU A 14 7.26 2.78 -11.17
C GLU A 14 6.72 1.51 -10.48
N PHE A 15 6.99 1.39 -9.18
CA PHE A 15 6.41 0.38 -8.30
C PHE A 15 5.47 1.06 -7.31
N ALA A 16 4.20 0.67 -7.31
CA ALA A 16 3.21 1.19 -6.36
C ALA A 16 2.92 0.14 -5.28
N PHE A 17 3.09 0.52 -4.01
CA PHE A 17 2.74 -0.31 -2.85
C PHE A 17 1.78 0.42 -1.93
N THR A 18 1.13 -0.30 -1.02
CA THR A 18 0.42 0.33 0.10
C THR A 18 1.32 0.39 1.34
N ASN A 19 1.02 1.29 2.26
CA ASN A 19 1.66 1.35 3.58
C ASN A 19 1.08 0.32 4.57
N SER A 20 0.57 -0.82 4.11
CA SER A 20 0.05 -1.88 4.98
C SER A 20 1.15 -2.57 5.80
N ILE A 21 2.39 -2.51 5.30
CA ILE A 21 3.60 -2.97 5.98
C ILE A 21 4.59 -1.79 5.98
N PRO A 22 5.26 -1.49 7.12
CA PRO A 22 6.30 -0.48 7.16
C PRO A 22 7.43 -0.78 6.17
N LEU A 23 7.84 0.23 5.40
CA LEU A 23 8.94 0.09 4.45
C LEU A 23 10.28 0.07 5.19
N SER A 24 11.17 -0.85 4.80
CA SER A 24 12.53 -0.91 5.36
C SER A 24 13.36 0.29 4.87
N PRO A 25 14.17 0.94 5.72
CA PRO A 25 14.96 2.15 5.37
C PRO A 25 16.05 1.92 4.31
N GLU A 26 16.35 0.66 4.01
CA GLU A 26 17.28 0.19 2.96
C GLU A 26 16.67 0.28 1.56
N VAL A 27 15.36 0.47 1.42
CA VAL A 27 14.71 0.76 0.14
C VAL A 27 14.86 2.25 -0.17
N LYS A 28 15.89 2.60 -0.94
CA LYS A 28 16.18 3.98 -1.38
C LYS A 28 16.12 4.06 -2.91
N THR A 29 14.92 4.19 -3.45
CA THR A 29 14.73 4.40 -4.90
C THR A 29 13.58 5.34 -5.16
N ASP A 30 13.74 6.24 -6.13
CA ASP A 30 12.72 7.22 -6.51
C ASP A 30 11.59 6.59 -7.34
N ARG A 31 11.73 5.31 -7.71
CA ARG A 31 10.73 4.55 -8.48
C ARG A 31 9.63 3.93 -7.61
N VAL A 32 9.72 4.04 -6.28
CA VAL A 32 8.73 3.48 -5.36
C VAL A 32 7.76 4.56 -4.91
N ARG A 33 6.47 4.32 -5.16
CA ARG A 33 5.37 5.13 -4.65
C ARG A 33 4.58 4.37 -3.61
N ILE A 34 4.42 4.97 -2.45
CA ILE A 34 3.62 4.41 -1.36
C ILE A 34 2.25 5.09 -1.33
N LEU A 35 1.19 4.28 -1.38
CA LEU A 35 -0.21 4.68 -1.25
C LEU A 35 -0.72 4.36 0.15
N SER A 36 -1.52 5.24 0.73
CA SER A 36 -2.06 4.98 2.07
C SER A 36 -3.28 4.06 2.00
N ALA A 37 -3.24 2.93 2.70
CA ALA A 37 -4.40 2.07 2.95
C ALA A 37 -5.27 2.58 4.11
N ALA A 38 -4.78 3.56 4.88
CA ALA A 38 -5.43 4.02 6.11
C ALA A 38 -6.89 4.47 5.93
N PRO A 39 -7.27 5.25 4.89
CA PRO A 39 -8.67 5.66 4.71
C PRO A 39 -9.62 4.48 4.47
N LEU A 40 -9.18 3.48 3.70
CA LEU A 40 -9.96 2.27 3.42
C LEU A 40 -10.17 1.45 4.70
N LEU A 41 -9.09 1.21 5.46
CA LEU A 41 -9.14 0.48 6.71
C LEU A 41 -9.97 1.20 7.78
N ALA A 42 -9.84 2.52 7.90
CA ALA A 42 -10.63 3.34 8.81
C ALA A 42 -12.14 3.21 8.52
N ARG A 43 -12.53 3.25 7.25
CA ARG A 43 -13.93 3.11 6.86
C ARG A 43 -14.45 1.70 7.08
N ALA A 44 -13.63 0.67 6.86
CA ALA A 44 -13.98 -0.71 7.18
C ALA A 44 -14.25 -0.89 8.69
N MET A 45 -13.38 -0.37 9.56
CA MET A 45 -13.59 -0.40 11.01
C MET A 45 -14.87 0.33 11.43
N ARG A 46 -15.14 1.51 10.86
CA ARG A 46 -16.39 2.25 11.11
C ARG A 46 -17.62 1.42 10.71
N ASN A 47 -17.63 0.83 9.52
CA ASN A 47 -18.78 0.07 9.04
C ASN A 47 -19.03 -1.17 9.92
N ILE A 48 -17.98 -1.89 10.32
CA ILE A 48 -18.08 -3.02 11.27
C ILE A 48 -18.67 -2.54 12.61
N HIS A 49 -18.17 -1.43 13.15
CA HIS A 49 -18.64 -0.89 14.42
C HIS A 49 -20.11 -0.46 14.38
N LEU A 50 -20.58 0.09 13.26
CA LEU A 50 -21.96 0.57 13.07
C LEU A 50 -22.89 -0.49 12.48
N ASN A 51 -22.42 -1.73 12.29
CA ASN A 51 -23.16 -2.81 11.63
C ASN A 51 -23.66 -2.42 10.21
N GLU A 52 -22.89 -1.57 9.52
CA GLU A 52 -23.10 -1.18 8.13
C GLU A 52 -22.35 -2.14 7.18
N SER A 53 -22.80 -2.23 5.91
CA SER A 53 -22.15 -3.13 4.95
C SER A 53 -20.73 -2.67 4.57
N VAL A 54 -19.76 -3.57 4.72
CA VAL A 54 -18.37 -3.39 4.26
C VAL A 54 -18.25 -3.52 2.73
N SER A 55 -19.18 -4.21 2.05
CA SER A 55 -19.12 -4.39 0.60
C SER A 55 -19.20 -3.07 -0.18
N THR A 56 -19.76 -2.02 0.45
CA THR A 56 -19.83 -0.66 -0.11
C THR A 56 -18.47 0.01 -0.31
N LEU A 57 -17.38 -0.57 0.21
CA LEU A 57 -16.03 -0.04 0.06
C LEU A 57 -15.34 -0.44 -1.26
N PHE A 58 -15.91 -1.39 -2.01
CA PHE A 58 -15.28 -2.01 -3.19
C PHE A 58 -16.11 -1.84 -4.47
N THR A 59 -16.92 -0.78 -4.55
CA THR A 59 -17.69 -0.39 -5.73
C THR A 59 -16.90 0.55 -6.64
#